data_AF-A0A952DZJ6-F1
#
_entry.id   AF-A0A952DZJ6-F1
#
_cell.length_a   1.000
_cell.length_b   1.000
_cell.length_c   1.000
_cell.angle_alpha   90.00
_cell.angle_beta   90.00
_cell.angle_gamma   90.00
#
_symmetry.space_group_name_H-M   'P 1'
#
loop_
_entity.id
_entity.type
_entity.pdbx_description
1 polymer ?
#
loop_
_entity_poly.entity_id
_entity_poly.type
_entity_poly.pdbx_seq_one_letter_code
_entity_poly.pdbx_strand_id
1 'polypeptide(L)'
;MTEWLRIAISPPVVKRALKYAVIVGAVLIGINHGDVLLRGNIDTIRIFKMGITVTVPYFVSTFSSVGAIREACRSESVCKDIN
;
A
#
# COMPACT_ATOMS: atom_id res chain seq x y z
N MET A 1 -1.73 -17.32 13.64
CA MET A 1 -2.28 -16.01 13.20
C MET A 1 -1.19 -14.95 12.95
N THR A 2 0.09 -15.31 12.78
CA THR A 2 1.19 -14.32 12.77
C THR A 2 1.98 -14.23 11.46
N GLU A 3 1.96 -15.26 10.61
CA GLU A 3 2.77 -15.28 9.37
C GLU A 3 2.38 -14.15 8.41
N TRP A 4 1.08 -13.87 8.28
CA TRP A 4 0.56 -12.78 7.46
C TRP A 4 1.06 -11.41 7.91
N LEU A 5 0.97 -11.14 9.21
CA LEU A 5 1.47 -9.90 9.82
C LEU A 5 2.99 -9.81 9.69
N ARG A 6 3.70 -10.92 9.88
CA ARG A 6 5.16 -10.98 9.77
C ARG A 6 5.64 -10.64 8.37
N ILE A 7 4.95 -11.14 7.34
CA ILE A 7 5.23 -10.82 5.93
C ILE A 7 4.82 -9.37 5.62
N ALA A 8 3.66 -8.91 6.11
CA ALA A 8 3.18 -7.55 5.88
C ALA A 8 4.11 -6.47 6.44
N ILE A 9 4.72 -6.73 7.61
CA ILE A 9 5.64 -5.81 8.29
C ILE A 9 7.09 -6.03 7.81
N SER A 10 7.32 -6.98 6.89
CA SER A 10 8.67 -7.27 6.43
C SER A 10 9.28 -6.05 5.70
N PRO A 11 10.58 -5.76 5.92
CA PRO A 11 11.26 -4.61 5.33
C PRO A 11 11.08 -4.46 3.81
N PRO A 12 11.13 -5.53 2.97
CA PRO A 12 10.93 -5.39 1.53
C PRO A 12 9.49 -5.03 1.15
N VAL A 13 8.50 -5.54 1.89
CA VAL A 13 7.08 -5.21 1.67
C VAL A 13 6.80 -3.78 2.07
N VAL A 14 7.26 -3.36 3.26
CA VAL A 14 7.07 -1.98 3.76
C VAL A 14 7.77 -0.97 2.85
N LYS A 15 9.01 -1.22 2.38
CA LYS A 15 9.70 -0.31 1.45
C LYS A 15 8.96 -0.15 0.12
N ARG A 16 8.43 -1.25 -0.43
CA ARG A 16 7.63 -1.21 -1.66
C ARG A 16 6.33 -0.44 -1.42
N ALA A 17 5.59 -0.82 -0.38
CA ALA A 17 4.33 -0.18 -0.03
C ALA A 17 4.50 1.33 0.22
N LEU A 18 5.56 1.74 0.91
CA LEU A 18 5.87 3.15 1.14
C LEU A 18 6.19 3.88 -0.17
N LYS A 19 6.98 3.28 -1.07
CA LYS A 19 7.28 3.88 -2.39
C LYS A 19 6.02 4.10 -3.22
N TYR A 20 5.12 3.11 -3.26
CA TYR A 20 3.83 3.26 -3.93
C TYR A 20 2.95 4.30 -3.24
N ALA A 21 2.89 4.30 -1.91
CA ALA A 21 2.14 5.30 -1.15
C ALA A 21 2.62 6.73 -1.43
N VAL A 22 3.93 6.96 -1.53
CA VAL A 22 4.49 8.28 -1.84
C VAL A 22 4.19 8.68 -3.29
N ILE A 23 4.49 7.81 -4.27
CA ILE A 23 4.34 8.18 -5.69
C ILE A 23 2.86 8.29 -6.06
N VAL A 24 2.08 7.24 -5.79
CA VAL A 24 0.66 7.18 -6.16
C VAL A 24 -0.17 8.11 -5.28
N GLY A 25 0.16 8.20 -3.99
CA GLY A 25 -0.49 9.13 -3.07
C GLY A 25 -0.26 10.60 -3.44
N ALA A 26 0.97 10.99 -3.84
CA ALA A 26 1.24 12.34 -4.31
C ALA A 26 0.45 12.68 -5.58
N VAL A 27 0.36 11.75 -6.53
CA VAL A 27 -0.43 11.92 -7.77
C VAL A 27 -1.91 12.07 -7.44
N LEU A 28 -2.47 11.20 -6.59
CA LEU A 28 -3.88 11.27 -6.21
C LEU A 28 -4.21 12.54 -5.41
N ILE A 29 -3.32 13.00 -4.51
CA ILE A 29 -3.48 14.28 -3.80
C ILE A 29 -3.51 15.43 -4.82
N GLY A 30 -2.59 15.43 -5.79
CA GLY A 30 -2.54 16.44 -6.85
C GLY A 30 -3.83 16.50 -7.67
N ILE A 31 -4.36 15.34 -8.09
CA ILE A 31 -5.61 15.25 -8.85
C ILE A 31 -6.81 15.65 -8.00
N ASN A 32 -6.88 15.16 -6.76
CA ASN A 32 -8.11 15.26 -5.96
C ASN A 32 -8.20 16.59 -5.20
N HIS A 33 -7.08 17.18 -4.78
CA HIS A 33 -7.05 18.38 -3.93
C HIS A 33 -6.13 19.48 -4.46
N GLY A 34 -5.56 19.34 -5.67
CA GLY A 34 -4.74 20.39 -6.30
C GLY A 34 -5.46 21.74 -6.43
N ASP A 35 -6.74 21.73 -6.83
CA ASP A 35 -7.56 22.96 -6.95
C ASP A 35 -7.81 23.64 -5.58
N VAL A 36 -7.80 22.87 -4.49
CA VAL A 36 -8.06 23.34 -3.12
C VAL A 36 -6.81 23.96 -2.49
N LEU A 37 -5.65 23.33 -2.70
CA LEU A 37 -4.36 23.83 -2.24
C LEU A 37 -4.03 25.18 -2.89
N LEU A 38 -4.44 25.35 -4.15
CA LEU A 38 -4.35 26.60 -4.90
C LEU A 38 -5.34 27.69 -4.43
N ARG A 39 -6.46 27.31 -3.80
CA ARG A 39 -7.52 28.23 -3.32
C ARG A 39 -7.47 28.56 -1.82
N GLY A 40 -6.61 27.90 -1.03
CA GLY A 40 -6.37 28.22 0.40
C GLY A 40 -7.49 27.81 1.38
N ASN A 41 -8.55 27.13 0.94
CA ASN A 41 -9.66 26.68 1.81
C ASN A 41 -9.38 25.27 2.37
N ILE A 42 -8.60 25.21 3.45
CA ILE A 42 -8.27 23.96 4.14
C ILE A 42 -9.38 23.64 5.15
N ASP A 43 -10.24 22.68 4.81
CA ASP A 43 -11.31 22.18 5.66
C ASP A 43 -10.93 20.82 6.29
N THR A 44 -11.27 20.58 7.56
CA THR A 44 -10.92 19.36 8.30
C THR A 44 -11.43 18.07 7.63
N ILE A 45 -12.57 18.11 6.95
CA ILE A 45 -13.10 16.98 6.18
C ILE A 45 -12.21 16.66 4.98
N ARG A 46 -11.54 17.66 4.40
CA ARG A 46 -10.59 17.47 3.29
C ARG A 46 -9.26 16.89 3.74
N ILE A 47 -8.77 17.25 4.92
CA ILE A 47 -7.56 16.62 5.48
C ILE A 47 -7.80 15.11 5.68
N PHE A 48 -8.97 14.73 6.18
CA PHE A 48 -9.33 13.32 6.33
C PHE A 48 -9.43 12.59 4.97
N LYS A 49 -10.00 13.24 3.95
CA LYS A 49 -10.01 12.70 2.57
C LYS A 49 -8.61 12.52 2.00
N MET A 50 -7.71 13.50 2.16
CA MET A 50 -6.30 13.36 1.75
C MET A 50 -5.61 12.19 2.46
N GLY A 51 -5.89 11.99 3.76
CA GLY A 51 -5.40 10.84 4.53
C GLY A 51 -5.81 9.51 3.91
N ILE A 52 -7.10 9.34 3.56
CA ILE A 52 -7.60 8.14 2.88
C ILE A 52 -6.91 7.94 1.53
N THR A 53 -6.69 9.02 0.77
CA THR A 53 -6.07 8.98 -0.55
C THR A 53 -4.65 8.40 -0.56
N VAL A 54 -3.84 8.67 0.47
CA VAL A 54 -2.50 8.07 0.64
C VAL A 54 -2.57 6.67 1.24
N THR A 55 -3.60 6.41 2.05
CA THR A 55 -3.78 5.15 2.77
C THR A 55 -4.19 4.00 1.83
N VAL A 56 -5.02 4.27 0.81
CA VAL A 56 -5.45 3.27 -0.18
C VAL A 56 -4.28 2.62 -0.94
N PRO A 57 -3.36 3.37 -1.61
CA PRO A 57 -2.26 2.76 -2.35
C PRO A 57 -1.28 2.02 -1.43
N TYR A 58 -1.11 2.45 -0.18
CA TYR A 58 -0.32 1.73 0.81
C TYR A 58 -0.92 0.34 1.11
N PHE A 59 -2.23 0.28 1.38
CA PHE A 59 -2.91 -1.00 1.64
C PHE A 59 -2.89 -1.91 0.42
N VAL A 60 -3.25 -1.41 -0.76
CA VAL A 60 -3.25 -2.21 -2.00
C VAL A 60 -1.87 -2.81 -2.27
N SER A 61 -0.79 -2.03 -2.12
CA SER A 61 0.57 -2.53 -2.32
C SER A 61 0.97 -3.59 -1.27
N THR A 62 0.56 -3.40 -0.01
CA THR A 62 0.82 -4.35 1.09
C THR A 62 0.06 -5.67 0.87
N PHE A 63 -1.25 -5.61 0.60
CA PHE A 63 -2.06 -6.81 0.35
C PHE A 63 -1.57 -7.60 -0.86
N SER A 64 -1.24 -6.91 -1.95
CA SER A 64 -0.69 -7.55 -3.16
C SER A 64 0.65 -8.24 -2.88
N SER A 65 1.55 -7.58 -2.14
CA SER A 65 2.87 -8.14 -1.82
C SER A 65 2.77 -9.38 -0.92
N VAL A 66 1.92 -9.35 0.11
CA VAL A 66 1.74 -10.50 1.00
C VAL A 66 1.08 -11.67 0.26
N GLY A 67 0.11 -11.40 -0.62
CA GLY A 67 -0.50 -12.40 -1.48
C GLY A 67 0.54 -13.11 -2.36
N ALA A 68 1.37 -12.33 -3.06
CA ALA A 68 2.42 -12.85 -3.93
C ALA A 68 3.46 -13.70 -3.18
N ILE A 69 3.88 -13.27 -1.98
CA ILE A 69 4.85 -14.03 -1.17
C ILE A 69 4.25 -15.36 -0.69
N ARG A 70 2.97 -15.38 -0.31
CA ARG A 70 2.30 -16.63 0.11
C ARG A 70 2.07 -17.59 -1.05
N GLU A 71 1.78 -17.07 -2.24
CA GLU A 71 1.66 -17.87 -3.45
C GLU A 71 3.01 -18.50 -3.81
N ALA A 72 4.09 -17.71 -3.80
CA ALA A 72 5.45 -18.20 -4.05
C ALA A 72 5.88 -19.29 -3.05
N CYS A 73 5.66 -19.08 -1.74
CA CYS A 73 5.95 -20.10 -0.73
C CYS A 73 5.10 -21.37 -0.90
N ARG A 74 3.85 -21.25 -1.36
CA ARG A 74 2.97 -22.40 -1.61
C ARG A 74 3.44 -23.20 -2.82
N SER A 75 3.84 -22.53 -3.90
CA SER A 75 4.40 -23.20 -5.08
C SER A 75 5.71 -23.92 -4.77
N GLU A 76 6.56 -23.34 -3.91
CA GLU A 76 7.81 -23.98 -3.48
C GLU A 76 7.58 -25.23 -2.63
N SER A 77 6.62 -25.21 -1.70
CA SER A 77 6.26 -26.42 -0.94
C SER A 77 5.69 -27.52 -1.83
N VAL A 78 4.80 -27.17 -2.76
CA VAL A 78 4.22 -28.14 -3.71
C VAL A 78 5.29 -28.77 -4.60
N CYS A 79 6.29 -28.01 -5.05
CA CYS A 79 7.39 -28.56 -5.85
C CYS A 79 8.29 -29.51 -5.05
N LYS A 80 8.45 -29.25 -3.74
CA LYS A 80 9.21 -30.09 -2.80
C LYS A 80 8.54 -31.43 -2.50
N ASP A 81 7.20 -31.50 -2.58
CA ASP A 81 6.44 -32.75 -2.40
C ASP A 81 6.48 -33.65 -3.64
N ILE A 82 6.89 -33.14 -4.81
CA ILE A 82 6.91 -33.87 -6.10
C ILE A 82 8.28 -34.51 -6.37
N ASN A 83 9.35 -34.07 -5.70
CA ASN A 83 10.74 -34.50 -5.93
C ASN A 83 11.28 -35.35 -4.80
#